data_AF-A0A5E4K902-F1
#
_entry.id   AF-A0A5E4K902-F1
#
_cell.length_a   1.000
_cell.length_b   1.000
_cell.length_c   1.000
_cell.angle_alpha   90.00
_cell.angle_beta   90.00
_cell.angle_gamma   90.00
#
_symmetry.space_group_name_H-M   'P 1'
#
loop_
_entity.id
_entity.type
_entity.pdbx_description
1 polymer ?
#
loop_
_entity_poly.entity_id
_entity_poly.type
_entity_poly.pdbx_seq_one_letter_code
_entity_poly.pdbx_strand_id
1 'polypeptide(L)'
;MHQNKLILFVFMLLFAVFVIPGVLADNSCLNCHEKLSAFNETEQQFNQIRLQHLARNIPCSLECHTATLSKFAKSNYEQWTNSKHALFNVTCDNCHGGNPASNDKDKAHVGVLLDSDPNSTVFYRNVPETCGKCHTDELNNFKNSAHYQKLKALRQAPACDTCHMPHEFKILNVSQFQGLCSQCHNINMGVAPSDAPDKAIAALQSADNLKGEIQKADDAIRSAKQQGKDVSAAQKDLDKAVSIRDSLPVLWHSFDLSNFNNVTDSGIKATQQAQTDVGMPAAKPSTPGFGVVLSLTGIIALYILLRRR
;
A
#
# COMPACT_ATOMS: atom_id res chain seq x y z
N MET A 1 29.18 28.96 -50.59
CA MET A 1 28.66 27.66 -50.09
C MET A 1 29.63 27.14 -49.03
N HIS A 2 29.12 26.56 -47.93
CA HIS A 2 29.82 26.15 -46.69
C HIS A 2 29.98 27.20 -45.60
N GLN A 3 28.90 27.54 -44.92
CA GLN A 3 28.82 27.70 -43.45
C GLN A 3 27.34 27.44 -43.05
N ASN A 4 27.07 26.94 -41.84
CA ASN A 4 25.75 26.59 -41.26
C ASN A 4 25.34 25.10 -41.26
N LYS A 5 26.26 24.18 -40.97
CA LYS A 5 25.91 22.82 -40.50
C LYS A 5 26.64 22.41 -39.21
N LEU A 6 27.00 23.37 -38.35
CA LEU A 6 27.72 23.11 -37.09
C LEU A 6 27.07 23.75 -35.85
N ILE A 7 25.77 24.06 -35.88
CA ILE A 7 25.06 24.62 -34.72
C ILE A 7 23.91 23.71 -34.25
N LEU A 8 23.47 22.73 -35.07
CA LEU A 8 22.40 21.80 -34.68
C LEU A 8 22.86 20.58 -33.87
N PHE A 9 24.17 20.33 -33.75
CA PHE A 9 24.69 19.15 -33.02
C PHE A 9 25.15 19.46 -31.59
N VAL A 10 25.24 20.74 -31.21
CA VAL A 10 25.69 21.17 -29.88
C VAL A 10 24.50 21.36 -28.91
N PHE A 11 23.30 21.63 -29.42
CA PHE A 11 22.12 21.80 -28.57
C PHE A 11 21.45 20.49 -28.12
N MET A 12 21.84 19.34 -28.69
CA MET A 12 21.33 18.01 -28.30
C MET A 12 22.18 17.33 -27.21
N LEU A 13 23.20 18.03 -26.67
CA LEU A 13 24.05 17.57 -25.57
C LEU A 13 23.78 18.28 -24.23
N LEU A 14 22.86 19.26 -24.19
CA LEU A 14 22.50 20.02 -23.00
C LEU A 14 21.19 19.57 -22.32
N PHE A 15 20.63 18.45 -22.77
CA PHE A 15 19.51 17.75 -22.10
C PHE A 15 19.94 16.35 -21.60
N ALA A 16 21.21 16.20 -21.23
CA ALA A 16 21.58 15.26 -20.18
C ALA A 16 21.11 15.87 -18.85
N VAL A 17 19.79 15.90 -18.65
CA VAL A 17 19.21 16.01 -17.32
C VAL A 17 19.91 14.94 -16.51
N PHE A 18 20.60 15.38 -15.47
CA PHE A 18 21.11 14.58 -14.38
C PHE A 18 20.02 13.62 -13.89
N VAL A 19 19.90 12.46 -14.54
CA VAL A 19 19.70 11.23 -13.81
C VAL A 19 21.05 11.04 -13.14
N ILE A 20 21.21 11.63 -11.95
CA ILE A 20 22.15 11.05 -10.99
C ILE A 20 21.63 9.62 -10.87
N PRO A 21 22.33 8.59 -11.39
CA PRO A 21 22.08 7.27 -10.82
C PRO A 21 22.43 7.51 -9.37
N GLY A 22 21.41 7.51 -8.49
CA GLY A 22 21.64 7.67 -7.06
C GLY A 22 22.86 6.84 -6.74
N VAL A 23 23.94 7.50 -6.32
CA VAL A 23 25.18 6.83 -5.94
C VAL A 23 24.69 5.70 -5.06
N LEU A 24 24.78 4.45 -5.54
CA LEU A 24 24.53 3.30 -4.69
C LEU A 24 25.55 3.50 -3.59
N ALA A 25 25.09 4.03 -2.46
CA ALA A 25 25.96 4.35 -1.36
C ALA A 25 26.66 3.04 -1.02
N ASP A 26 27.99 3.05 -0.98
CA ASP A 26 28.77 1.90 -0.52
C ASP A 26 28.34 1.57 0.92
N ASN A 27 27.29 0.76 1.07
CA ASN A 27 26.74 0.34 2.34
C ASN A 27 27.21 -1.09 2.60
N SER A 28 27.94 -1.28 3.69
CA SER A 28 28.52 -2.58 4.03
C SER A 28 27.46 -3.67 4.25
N CYS A 29 26.29 -3.29 4.78
CA CYS A 29 25.17 -4.20 4.98
C CYS A 29 24.70 -4.74 3.63
N LEU A 30 24.47 -3.88 2.64
CA LEU A 30 23.99 -4.31 1.32
C LEU A 30 25.03 -5.16 0.60
N ASN A 31 26.30 -4.73 0.59
CA ASN A 31 27.38 -5.44 -0.08
C ASN A 31 27.67 -6.83 0.49
N CYS A 32 27.62 -6.97 1.82
CA CYS A 32 27.84 -8.24 2.49
C CYS A 32 26.60 -9.12 2.40
N HIS A 33 25.42 -8.60 2.74
CA HIS A 33 24.18 -9.39 2.76
C HIS A 33 23.67 -9.74 1.36
N GLU A 34 23.93 -8.94 0.32
CA GLU A 34 23.67 -9.34 -1.08
C GLU A 34 24.35 -10.66 -1.41
N LYS A 35 25.65 -10.77 -1.09
CA LYS A 35 26.47 -11.95 -1.38
C LYS A 35 26.14 -13.14 -0.48
N LEU A 36 25.59 -12.89 0.71
CA LEU A 36 25.12 -13.91 1.65
C LEU A 36 23.68 -14.37 1.35
N SER A 37 22.90 -13.57 0.62
CA SER A 37 21.46 -13.77 0.42
C SER A 37 21.10 -14.88 -0.58
N ALA A 38 22.10 -15.58 -1.09
CA ALA A 38 21.94 -16.79 -1.87
C ALA A 38 22.54 -17.99 -1.09
N PHE A 39 21.70 -19.02 -0.89
CA PHE A 39 22.03 -20.38 -0.46
C PHE A 39 22.14 -20.63 1.05
N ASN A 40 21.01 -20.90 1.71
CA ASN A 40 21.04 -21.75 2.92
C ASN A 40 20.93 -23.25 2.56
N GLU A 41 21.34 -24.13 3.49
CA GLU A 41 21.33 -25.60 3.30
C GLU A 41 19.94 -26.16 2.97
N THR A 42 18.87 -25.54 3.46
CA THR A 42 17.48 -25.93 3.19
C THR A 42 17.10 -25.67 1.74
N GLU A 43 17.56 -24.56 1.15
CA GLU A 43 17.37 -24.25 -0.28
C GLU A 43 18.26 -25.11 -1.18
N GLN A 44 19.47 -25.47 -0.73
CA GLN A 44 20.31 -26.46 -1.40
C GLN A 44 19.67 -27.85 -1.41
N GLN A 45 19.09 -28.28 -0.28
CA GLN A 45 18.31 -29.51 -0.17
C GLN A 45 17.09 -29.47 -1.09
N PHE A 46 16.37 -28.33 -1.16
CA PHE A 46 15.23 -28.16 -2.05
C PHE A 46 15.61 -28.28 -3.53
N ASN A 47 16.74 -27.67 -3.92
CA ASN A 47 17.29 -27.79 -5.27
C ASN A 47 17.73 -29.23 -5.59
N GLN A 48 18.31 -29.94 -4.63
CA GLN A 48 18.69 -31.35 -4.80
C GLN A 48 17.45 -32.24 -5.00
N ILE A 49 16.39 -32.02 -4.21
CA ILE A 49 15.12 -32.72 -4.35
C ILE A 49 14.51 -32.44 -5.74
N ARG A 50 14.54 -31.18 -6.20
CA ARG A 50 14.07 -30.79 -7.54
C ARG A 50 14.80 -31.54 -8.67
N LEU A 51 16.13 -31.64 -8.59
CA LEU A 51 16.93 -32.36 -9.58
C LEU A 51 16.59 -33.87 -9.62
N GLN A 52 16.33 -34.47 -8.46
CA GLN A 52 15.92 -35.88 -8.37
C GLN A 52 14.54 -36.15 -8.99
N HIS A 53 13.61 -35.20 -8.91
CA HIS A 53 12.27 -35.32 -9.53
C HIS A 53 12.35 -35.26 -11.05
N LEU A 54 13.13 -34.32 -11.59
CA LEU A 54 13.37 -34.18 -13.03
C LEU A 54 14.08 -35.42 -13.62
N ALA A 55 15.05 -35.98 -12.89
CA ALA A 55 15.72 -37.22 -13.28
C ALA A 55 14.78 -38.45 -13.32
N ARG A 56 13.64 -38.39 -12.61
CA ARG A 56 12.62 -39.44 -12.55
C ARG A 56 11.40 -39.15 -13.42
N ASN A 57 11.43 -38.08 -14.22
CA ASN A 57 10.33 -37.64 -15.07
C ASN A 57 9.00 -37.42 -14.31
N ILE A 58 9.08 -37.05 -13.02
CA ILE A 58 7.91 -36.73 -12.21
C ILE A 58 7.58 -35.25 -12.45
N PRO A 59 6.43 -34.91 -13.05
CA PRO A 59 6.07 -33.52 -13.32
C PRO A 59 5.75 -32.79 -12.01
N CYS A 60 6.36 -31.63 -11.78
CA CYS A 60 5.97 -30.74 -10.68
C CYS A 60 4.57 -30.16 -10.98
N SER A 61 3.51 -30.73 -10.40
CA SER A 61 2.18 -30.12 -10.48
C SER A 61 2.11 -28.92 -9.52
N LEU A 62 1.80 -27.75 -10.08
CA LEU A 62 1.71 -26.48 -9.35
C LEU A 62 0.56 -26.43 -8.32
N GLU A 63 -0.38 -27.40 -8.36
CA GLU A 63 -1.56 -27.48 -7.50
C GLU A 63 -1.25 -27.88 -6.05
N CYS A 64 -0.11 -28.51 -5.76
CA CYS A 64 0.17 -29.03 -4.39
C CYS A 64 1.26 -28.27 -3.62
N HIS A 65 2.03 -27.36 -4.25
CA HIS A 65 3.19 -26.71 -3.61
C HIS A 65 3.19 -25.18 -3.69
N THR A 66 2.19 -24.54 -4.30
CA THR A 66 2.13 -23.08 -4.52
C THR A 66 2.21 -22.29 -3.21
N ALA A 67 1.58 -22.76 -2.14
CA ALA A 67 1.60 -22.13 -0.81
C ALA A 67 2.87 -22.43 0.01
N THR A 68 3.70 -23.38 -0.42
CA THR A 68 4.96 -23.75 0.24
C THR A 68 6.15 -23.11 -0.49
N LEU A 69 6.12 -23.07 -1.84
CA LEU A 69 7.09 -22.40 -2.71
C LEU A 69 7.12 -20.87 -2.54
N SER A 70 5.99 -20.26 -2.18
CA SER A 70 5.90 -18.83 -1.84
C SER A 70 6.29 -18.53 -0.39
N LYS A 71 6.35 -19.56 0.46
CA LYS A 71 6.58 -19.47 1.91
C LYS A 71 8.02 -19.82 2.30
N PHE A 72 8.79 -20.46 1.40
CA PHE A 72 10.22 -20.70 1.51
C PHE A 72 11.05 -19.60 0.80
N ALA A 73 11.06 -18.41 1.39
CA ALA A 73 12.25 -17.56 1.40
C ALA A 73 12.70 -16.98 0.04
N LYS A 74 12.09 -15.86 -0.34
CA LYS A 74 12.94 -14.75 -0.78
C LYS A 74 13.73 -14.32 0.46
N SER A 75 15.06 -14.24 0.38
CA SER A 75 15.85 -13.68 1.49
C SER A 75 15.27 -12.32 1.90
N ASN A 76 15.33 -11.95 3.19
CA ASN A 76 14.86 -10.62 3.64
C ASN A 76 15.53 -9.49 2.82
N TYR A 77 16.76 -9.74 2.36
CA TYR A 77 17.47 -8.91 1.40
C TYR A 77 16.72 -8.80 0.07
N GLU A 78 16.33 -9.90 -0.58
CA GLU A 78 15.57 -9.86 -1.83
C GLU A 78 14.20 -9.18 -1.67
N GLN A 79 13.49 -9.43 -0.56
CA GLN A 79 12.22 -8.75 -0.28
C GLN A 79 12.41 -7.24 -0.16
N TRP A 80 13.44 -6.82 0.60
CA TRP A 80 13.80 -5.41 0.74
C TRP A 80 14.20 -4.79 -0.60
N THR A 81 15.03 -5.46 -1.41
CA THR A 81 15.48 -4.96 -2.72
C THR A 81 14.31 -4.67 -3.66
N ASN A 82 13.21 -5.41 -3.52
CA ASN A 82 11.98 -5.20 -4.31
C ASN A 82 11.01 -4.18 -3.69
N SER A 83 11.32 -3.65 -2.50
CA SER A 83 10.47 -2.69 -1.80
C SER A 83 10.68 -1.26 -2.28
N LYS A 84 9.69 -0.39 -2.01
CA LYS A 84 9.85 1.05 -2.21
C LYS A 84 10.96 1.64 -1.33
N HIS A 85 11.21 1.06 -0.16
CA HIS A 85 12.27 1.54 0.74
C HIS A 85 13.67 1.39 0.11
N ALA A 86 13.94 0.28 -0.59
CA ALA A 86 15.18 0.13 -1.35
C ALA A 86 15.30 1.16 -2.48
N LEU A 87 14.21 1.44 -3.21
CA LEU A 87 14.19 2.47 -4.26
C LEU A 87 14.56 3.86 -3.73
N PHE A 88 14.20 4.17 -2.48
CA PHE A 88 14.52 5.43 -1.80
C PHE A 88 15.76 5.33 -0.90
N ASN A 89 16.59 4.31 -1.07
CA ASN A 89 17.86 4.11 -0.34
C ASN A 89 17.69 4.10 1.20
N VAL A 90 16.58 3.57 1.70
CA VAL A 90 16.40 3.27 3.13
C VAL A 90 17.02 1.90 3.40
N THR A 91 18.17 1.91 4.04
CA THR A 91 19.03 0.75 4.27
C THR A 91 18.67 0.03 5.58
N CYS A 92 19.23 -1.18 5.77
CA CYS A 92 18.85 -2.06 6.89
C CYS A 92 19.01 -1.38 8.26
N ASP A 93 20.05 -0.54 8.41
CA ASP A 93 20.39 0.16 9.64
C ASP A 93 19.38 1.23 10.05
N ASN A 94 18.63 1.80 9.11
CA ASN A 94 17.58 2.78 9.44
C ASN A 94 16.49 2.16 10.34
N CYS A 95 16.27 0.85 10.20
CA CYS A 95 15.29 0.09 10.98
C CYS A 95 15.93 -0.79 12.04
N HIS A 96 17.01 -1.53 11.74
CA HIS A 96 17.61 -2.54 12.63
C HIS A 96 18.81 -2.02 13.43
N GLY A 97 19.33 -0.83 13.13
CA GLY A 97 20.57 -0.30 13.71
C GLY A 97 21.82 -0.94 13.11
N GLY A 98 22.92 -0.94 13.86
CA GLY A 98 24.22 -1.41 13.36
C GLY A 98 25.11 -0.29 12.85
N ASN A 99 26.24 -0.69 12.27
CA ASN A 99 27.24 0.20 11.69
C ASN A 99 27.39 -0.07 10.18
N PRO A 100 26.68 0.68 9.31
CA PRO A 100 26.70 0.47 7.86
C PRO A 100 28.03 0.84 7.18
N ALA A 101 29.01 1.38 7.94
CA ALA A 101 30.33 1.72 7.43
C ALA A 101 31.36 0.59 7.61
N SER A 102 31.02 -0.49 8.31
CA SER A 102 31.94 -1.60 8.60
C SER A 102 31.63 -2.84 7.78
N ASN A 103 32.61 -3.36 7.05
CA ASN A 103 32.52 -4.66 6.36
C ASN A 103 32.86 -5.86 7.27
N ASP A 104 33.37 -5.61 8.48
CA ASP A 104 33.59 -6.63 9.50
C ASP A 104 32.26 -6.99 10.17
N LYS A 105 31.91 -8.28 10.22
CA LYS A 105 30.60 -8.76 10.69
C LYS A 105 30.30 -8.28 12.11
N ASP A 106 31.24 -8.43 13.03
CA ASP A 106 30.99 -8.17 14.45
C ASP A 106 30.85 -6.67 14.69
N LYS A 107 31.66 -5.85 13.99
CA LYS A 107 31.55 -4.39 14.02
C LYS A 107 30.31 -3.85 13.31
N ALA A 108 29.87 -4.48 12.21
CA ALA A 108 28.69 -4.08 11.46
C ALA A 108 27.39 -4.32 12.24
N HIS A 109 27.32 -5.40 13.01
CA HIS A 109 26.13 -5.78 13.78
C HIS A 109 26.14 -5.24 15.23
N VAL A 110 27.09 -4.38 15.61
CA VAL A 110 27.07 -3.74 16.94
C VAL A 110 25.76 -2.98 17.12
N GLY A 111 24.99 -3.34 18.15
CA GLY A 111 23.71 -2.71 18.46
C GLY A 111 22.54 -3.19 17.61
N VAL A 112 22.74 -4.16 16.70
CA VAL A 112 21.63 -4.89 16.08
C VAL A 112 21.10 -5.91 17.10
N LEU A 113 19.85 -5.74 17.50
CA LEU A 113 19.20 -6.55 18.54
C LEU A 113 18.11 -7.43 17.95
N LEU A 114 17.88 -8.59 18.57
CA LEU A 114 16.78 -9.48 18.19
C LEU A 114 15.42 -8.78 18.36
N ASP A 115 14.44 -9.14 17.54
CA ASP A 115 13.06 -8.62 17.60
C ASP A 115 12.32 -8.94 18.93
N SER A 116 12.85 -9.88 19.69
CA SER A 116 12.38 -10.26 21.03
C SER A 116 12.97 -9.38 22.14
N ASP A 117 14.05 -8.63 21.87
CA ASP A 117 14.67 -7.73 22.85
C ASP A 117 13.85 -6.43 22.95
N PRO A 118 13.37 -6.04 24.15
CA PRO A 118 12.63 -4.79 24.34
C PRO A 118 13.36 -3.51 23.91
N ASN A 119 14.70 -3.54 23.85
CA ASN A 119 15.53 -2.41 23.41
C ASN A 119 15.73 -2.39 21.89
N SER A 120 15.31 -3.43 21.17
CA SER A 120 15.39 -3.47 19.71
C SER A 120 14.45 -2.43 19.10
N THR A 121 14.93 -1.72 18.09
CA THR A 121 14.12 -0.77 17.30
C THR A 121 12.98 -1.47 16.56
N VAL A 122 13.10 -2.77 16.30
CA VAL A 122 12.06 -3.61 15.67
C VAL A 122 11.29 -4.46 16.67
N PHE A 123 11.45 -4.22 17.98
CA PHE A 123 10.54 -4.78 18.98
C PHE A 123 9.13 -4.23 18.75
N TYR A 124 8.09 -5.07 18.85
CA TYR A 124 6.71 -4.71 18.43
C TYR A 124 6.18 -3.35 18.96
N ARG A 125 6.56 -2.94 20.19
CA ARG A 125 6.15 -1.63 20.74
C ARG A 125 6.95 -0.46 20.18
N ASN A 126 8.15 -0.72 19.71
CA ASN A 126 9.08 0.27 19.16
C ASN A 126 8.90 0.44 17.65
N VAL A 127 8.31 -0.54 16.96
CA VAL A 127 8.05 -0.51 15.50
C VAL A 127 7.37 0.80 15.07
N PRO A 128 6.28 1.30 15.70
CA PRO A 128 5.66 2.56 15.28
C PRO A 128 6.63 3.74 15.33
N GLU A 129 7.45 3.83 16.37
CA GLU A 129 8.42 4.93 16.51
C GLU A 129 9.58 4.78 15.53
N THR A 130 9.98 3.55 15.19
CA THR A 130 10.97 3.29 14.13
C THR A 130 10.46 3.74 12.77
N CYS A 131 9.23 3.41 12.40
CA CYS A 131 8.61 3.87 11.16
C CYS A 131 8.42 5.41 11.16
N GLY A 132 8.02 5.96 12.30
CA GLY A 132 7.72 7.38 12.46
C GLY A 132 8.91 8.32 12.41
N LYS A 133 10.15 7.81 12.40
CA LYS A 133 11.35 8.59 12.09
C LYS A 133 11.26 9.27 10.72
N CYS A 134 10.57 8.63 9.77
CA CYS A 134 10.32 9.16 8.43
C CYS A 134 8.83 9.38 8.15
N HIS A 135 7.94 8.53 8.68
CA HIS A 135 6.49 8.59 8.50
C HIS A 135 5.77 9.22 9.69
N THR A 136 6.12 10.49 9.98
CA THR A 136 5.69 11.17 11.20
C THR A 136 4.17 11.42 11.23
N ASP A 137 3.55 11.78 10.11
CA ASP A 137 2.13 12.10 10.07
C ASP A 137 1.24 10.85 10.19
N GLU A 138 1.66 9.75 9.55
CA GLU A 138 1.02 8.44 9.69
C GLU A 138 1.15 7.93 11.13
N LEU A 139 2.32 8.08 11.76
CA LEU A 139 2.52 7.74 13.17
C LEU A 139 1.59 8.56 14.07
N ASN A 140 1.49 9.88 13.85
CA ASN A 140 0.64 10.77 14.65
C ASN A 140 -0.83 10.35 14.56
N ASN A 141 -1.32 9.99 13.37
CA ASN A 141 -2.66 9.46 13.20
C ASN A 141 -2.82 8.08 13.86
N PHE A 142 -1.84 7.19 13.66
CA PHE A 142 -1.87 5.84 14.23
C PHE A 142 -1.89 5.84 15.75
N LYS A 143 -1.18 6.76 16.40
CA LYS A 143 -1.18 6.93 17.87
C LYS A 143 -2.59 7.17 18.45
N ASN A 144 -3.48 7.78 17.68
CA ASN A 144 -4.86 8.04 18.09
C ASN A 144 -5.78 6.82 17.90
N SER A 145 -5.33 5.77 17.21
CA SER A 145 -6.12 4.59 16.91
C SER A 145 -6.23 3.61 18.09
N ALA A 146 -7.33 2.85 18.13
CA ALA A 146 -7.49 1.76 19.10
C ALA A 146 -6.40 0.68 18.97
N HIS A 147 -5.91 0.43 17.76
CA HIS A 147 -4.81 -0.49 17.50
C HIS A 147 -3.54 -0.11 18.26
N TYR A 148 -3.09 1.13 18.13
CA TYR A 148 -1.91 1.61 18.87
C TYR A 148 -2.13 1.56 20.39
N GLN A 149 -3.33 1.94 20.86
CA GLN A 149 -3.64 1.89 22.29
C GLN A 149 -3.53 0.48 22.85
N LYS A 150 -3.92 -0.55 22.09
CA LYS A 150 -3.77 -1.96 22.46
C LYS A 150 -2.34 -2.48 22.32
N LEU A 151 -1.60 -2.03 21.30
CA LEU A 151 -0.20 -2.37 21.05
C LEU A 151 0.70 -2.08 22.24
N LYS A 152 0.42 -1.01 22.99
CA LYS A 152 1.16 -0.67 24.21
C LYS A 152 1.19 -1.79 25.26
N ALA A 153 0.18 -2.65 25.30
CA ALA A 153 0.05 -3.71 26.30
C ALA A 153 0.06 -5.13 25.71
N LEU A 154 -0.30 -5.30 24.43
CA LEU A 154 -0.53 -6.61 23.82
C LEU A 154 0.32 -6.76 22.55
N ARG A 155 1.21 -7.76 22.53
CA ARG A 155 2.04 -8.09 21.35
C ARG A 155 1.21 -8.50 20.13
N GLN A 156 0.03 -9.06 20.35
CA GLN A 156 -0.88 -9.50 19.29
C GLN A 156 -1.66 -8.34 18.66
N ALA A 157 -1.65 -7.15 19.28
CA ALA A 157 -2.26 -6.00 18.65
C ALA A 157 -1.39 -5.54 17.47
N PRO A 158 -2.00 -5.04 16.39
CA PRO A 158 -1.29 -4.74 15.17
C PRO A 158 -0.37 -3.52 15.34
N ALA A 159 0.81 -3.62 14.73
CA ALA A 159 1.75 -2.53 14.49
C ALA A 159 1.86 -2.25 12.98
N CYS A 160 2.73 -1.31 12.60
CA CYS A 160 2.88 -0.87 11.20
C CYS A 160 3.24 -2.04 10.27
N ASP A 161 4.14 -2.91 10.70
CA ASP A 161 4.63 -4.10 10.00
C ASP A 161 3.61 -5.25 9.95
N THR A 162 2.56 -5.22 10.79
CA THR A 162 1.47 -6.20 10.73
C THR A 162 0.67 -6.06 9.44
N CYS A 163 0.45 -4.81 9.00
CA CYS A 163 -0.28 -4.54 7.76
C CYS A 163 0.66 -4.38 6.56
N HIS A 164 1.79 -3.70 6.76
CA HIS A 164 2.69 -3.35 5.65
C HIS A 164 3.72 -4.43 5.30
N MET A 165 3.71 -5.59 5.97
CA MET A 165 4.64 -6.70 5.81
C MET A 165 6.12 -6.28 5.97
N PRO A 166 6.85 -6.83 6.94
CA PRO A 166 8.27 -6.49 7.10
C PRO A 166 9.05 -6.84 5.83
N HIS A 167 10.06 -6.04 5.51
CA HIS A 167 10.97 -6.18 4.37
C HIS A 167 10.34 -6.01 2.97
N GLU A 168 9.07 -6.38 2.71
CA GLU A 168 8.37 -6.01 1.47
C GLU A 168 7.85 -4.55 1.51
N PHE A 169 7.44 -4.09 2.71
CA PHE A 169 6.89 -2.75 2.97
C PHE A 169 5.80 -2.36 1.98
N LYS A 170 4.88 -3.30 1.75
CA LYS A 170 3.85 -3.21 0.75
C LYS A 170 2.78 -2.20 1.17
N ILE A 171 2.45 -1.30 0.27
CA ILE A 171 1.20 -0.53 0.38
C ILE A 171 0.08 -1.42 -0.18
N LEU A 172 -0.82 -1.83 0.70
CA LEU A 172 -1.91 -2.73 0.34
C LEU A 172 -2.91 -2.04 -0.57
N ASN A 173 -3.46 -2.79 -1.52
CA ASN A 173 -4.63 -2.37 -2.28
C ASN A 173 -5.93 -2.79 -1.59
N VAL A 174 -7.07 -2.24 -2.05
CA VAL A 174 -8.39 -2.48 -1.46
C VAL A 174 -8.74 -3.96 -1.33
N SER A 175 -8.41 -4.79 -2.32
CA SER A 175 -8.73 -6.23 -2.29
C SER A 175 -7.89 -7.02 -1.29
N GLN A 176 -6.72 -6.52 -0.90
CA GLN A 176 -5.87 -7.14 0.12
C GLN A 176 -6.34 -6.83 1.55
N PHE A 177 -7.00 -5.69 1.78
CA PHE A 177 -7.44 -5.28 3.12
C PHE A 177 -8.49 -6.22 3.72
N GLN A 178 -9.41 -6.77 2.93
CA GLN A 178 -10.44 -7.66 3.47
C GLN A 178 -9.83 -8.86 4.18
N GLY A 179 -8.92 -9.56 3.50
CA GLY A 179 -8.26 -10.74 4.03
C GLY A 179 -7.42 -10.43 5.26
N LEU A 180 -6.72 -9.29 5.28
CA LEU A 180 -5.87 -8.88 6.40
C LEU A 180 -6.69 -8.53 7.64
N CYS A 181 -7.66 -7.62 7.53
CA CYS A 181 -8.47 -7.18 8.66
C CYS A 181 -9.26 -8.34 9.27
N SER A 182 -9.75 -9.25 8.43
CA SER A 182 -10.54 -10.41 8.85
C SER A 182 -9.75 -11.45 9.65
N GLN A 183 -8.41 -11.39 9.67
CA GLN A 183 -7.59 -12.26 10.53
C GLN A 183 -7.86 -12.00 12.02
N CYS A 184 -8.17 -10.75 12.38
CA CYS A 184 -8.45 -10.35 13.75
C CYS A 184 -9.93 -9.97 13.95
N HIS A 185 -10.53 -9.24 13.02
CA HIS A 185 -11.93 -8.81 13.10
C HIS A 185 -12.86 -9.90 12.54
N ASN A 186 -13.06 -10.95 13.34
CA ASN A 186 -13.99 -12.03 13.03
C ASN A 186 -14.66 -12.55 14.30
N ILE A 187 -15.72 -13.35 14.11
CA ILE A 187 -16.53 -13.88 15.21
C ILE A 187 -15.73 -14.76 16.18
N ASN A 188 -14.72 -15.48 15.69
CA ASN A 188 -13.93 -16.41 16.50
C ASN A 188 -12.94 -15.67 17.42
N MET A 189 -12.36 -14.57 16.92
CA MET A 189 -11.42 -13.74 17.68
C MET A 189 -12.13 -12.76 18.63
N GLY A 190 -13.40 -12.44 18.38
CA GLY A 190 -14.21 -11.58 19.25
C GLY A 190 -13.72 -10.13 19.33
N VAL A 191 -12.91 -9.68 18.35
CA VAL A 191 -12.38 -8.31 18.31
C VAL A 191 -13.42 -7.37 17.70
N ALA A 192 -13.93 -6.44 18.51
CA ALA A 192 -14.90 -5.45 18.07
C ALA A 192 -14.23 -4.24 17.37
N PRO A 193 -14.92 -3.61 16.40
CA PRO A 193 -16.17 -4.09 15.80
C PRO A 193 -15.88 -5.23 14.80
N SER A 194 -16.72 -6.25 14.76
CA SER A 194 -16.52 -7.41 13.88
C SER A 194 -16.75 -7.10 12.41
N ASP A 195 -17.50 -6.03 12.11
CA ASP A 195 -17.77 -5.53 10.76
C ASP A 195 -16.73 -4.49 10.28
N ALA A 196 -15.62 -4.32 11.00
CA ALA A 196 -14.54 -3.42 10.61
C ALA A 196 -13.98 -3.69 9.20
N PRO A 197 -13.77 -4.95 8.75
CA PRO A 197 -13.26 -5.23 7.41
C PRO A 197 -14.16 -4.69 6.31
N ASP A 198 -15.47 -4.92 6.42
CA ASP A 198 -16.44 -4.48 5.41
C ASP A 198 -16.53 -2.96 5.34
N LYS A 199 -16.55 -2.29 6.50
CA LYS A 199 -16.55 -0.82 6.58
C LYS A 199 -15.26 -0.21 6.04
N ALA A 200 -14.11 -0.83 6.32
CA ALA A 200 -12.81 -0.41 5.81
C ALA A 200 -12.76 -0.48 4.28
N ILE A 201 -13.26 -1.57 3.69
CA ILE A 201 -13.34 -1.73 2.23
C ILE A 201 -14.25 -0.67 1.62
N ALA A 202 -15.45 -0.46 2.20
CA ALA A 202 -16.38 0.56 1.71
C ALA A 202 -15.77 1.97 1.75
N ALA A 203 -15.04 2.30 2.82
CA ALA A 203 -14.33 3.56 2.95
C ALA A 203 -13.25 3.74 1.86
N LEU A 204 -12.41 2.72 1.65
CA LEU A 204 -11.37 2.76 0.62
C LEU A 204 -11.96 2.80 -0.80
N GLN A 205 -13.06 2.09 -1.06
CA GLN A 205 -13.80 2.18 -2.32
C GLN A 205 -14.35 3.59 -2.55
N SER A 206 -14.84 4.27 -1.50
CA SER A 206 -15.27 5.66 -1.59
C SER A 206 -14.09 6.59 -1.94
N ALA A 207 -12.92 6.36 -1.34
CA ALA A 207 -11.71 7.12 -1.66
C ALA A 207 -11.22 6.87 -3.10
N ASP A 208 -11.36 5.65 -3.63
CA ASP A 208 -11.08 5.36 -5.04
C ASP A 208 -12.12 6.00 -5.97
N ASN A 209 -13.40 6.02 -5.57
CA ASN A 209 -14.45 6.74 -6.29
C ASN A 209 -14.14 8.23 -6.39
N LEU A 210 -13.66 8.86 -5.31
CA LEU A 210 -13.22 10.27 -5.33
C LEU A 210 -12.15 10.52 -6.40
N LYS A 211 -11.18 9.61 -6.59
CA LYS A 211 -10.17 9.76 -7.66
C LYS A 211 -10.83 9.78 -9.05
N GLY A 212 -11.84 8.93 -9.26
CA GLY A 212 -12.62 8.92 -10.49
C GLY A 212 -13.42 10.21 -10.69
N GLU A 213 -14.05 10.74 -9.64
CA GLU A 213 -14.80 11.99 -9.71
C GLU A 213 -13.91 13.21 -9.94
N ILE A 214 -12.70 13.23 -9.37
CA ILE A 214 -11.67 14.25 -9.65
C ILE A 214 -11.33 14.24 -11.15
N GLN A 215 -11.07 13.06 -11.73
CA GLN A 215 -10.74 12.95 -13.15
C GLN A 215 -11.89 13.48 -14.04
N LYS A 216 -13.13 13.10 -13.74
CA LYS A 216 -14.31 13.59 -14.46
C LYS A 216 -14.45 15.11 -14.37
N ALA A 217 -14.27 15.68 -13.17
CA ALA A 217 -14.34 17.12 -12.96
C ALA A 217 -13.23 17.86 -13.72
N ASP A 218 -12.00 17.34 -13.70
CA ASP A 218 -10.88 17.89 -14.45
C ASP A 218 -11.09 17.87 -15.97
N ASP A 219 -11.59 16.76 -16.52
CA ASP A 219 -11.92 16.66 -17.95
C ASP A 219 -13.02 17.66 -18.36
N ALA A 220 -14.03 17.84 -17.50
CA ALA A 220 -15.11 18.78 -17.71
C ALA A 220 -14.64 20.23 -17.71
N ILE A 221 -13.81 20.59 -16.73
CA ILE A 221 -13.19 21.92 -16.63
C ILE A 221 -12.32 22.21 -17.84
N ARG A 222 -11.50 21.23 -18.28
CA ARG A 222 -10.68 21.37 -19.50
C ARG A 222 -11.54 21.64 -20.74
N SER A 223 -12.64 20.91 -20.90
CA SER A 223 -13.59 21.13 -22.01
C SER A 223 -14.26 22.50 -21.95
N ALA A 224 -14.73 22.92 -20.77
CA ALA A 224 -15.35 24.23 -20.58
C ALA A 224 -14.38 25.38 -20.85
N LYS A 225 -13.11 25.24 -20.44
CA LYS A 225 -12.04 26.20 -20.72
C LYS A 225 -11.76 26.33 -22.22
N GLN A 226 -11.78 25.22 -22.97
CA GLN A 226 -11.65 25.25 -24.44
C GLN A 226 -12.82 25.96 -25.13
N GLN A 227 -14.00 25.95 -24.52
CA GLN A 227 -15.18 26.68 -24.98
C GLN A 227 -15.17 28.17 -24.57
N GLY A 228 -14.10 28.65 -23.91
CA GLY A 228 -13.97 30.04 -23.47
C GLY A 228 -14.85 30.40 -22.27
N LYS A 229 -15.36 29.40 -21.52
CA LYS A 229 -16.12 29.64 -20.27
C LYS A 229 -15.18 30.03 -19.14
N ASP A 230 -15.68 30.85 -18.21
CA ASP A 230 -15.01 31.05 -16.93
C ASP A 230 -15.10 29.77 -16.09
N VAL A 231 -13.95 29.26 -15.65
CA VAL A 231 -13.82 28.03 -14.87
C VAL A 231 -13.21 28.28 -13.50
N SER A 232 -13.07 29.53 -13.09
CA SER A 232 -12.32 29.89 -11.87
C SER A 232 -12.93 29.30 -10.60
N ALA A 233 -14.27 29.31 -10.48
CA ALA A 233 -14.98 28.69 -9.36
C ALA A 233 -14.80 27.16 -9.36
N ALA A 234 -15.05 26.52 -10.51
CA ALA A 234 -14.91 25.09 -10.68
C ALA A 234 -13.48 24.58 -10.39
N GLN A 235 -12.46 25.33 -10.82
CA GLN A 235 -11.06 24.99 -10.56
C GLN A 235 -10.75 25.02 -9.06
N LYS A 236 -11.29 26.00 -8.32
CA LYS A 236 -11.09 26.09 -6.85
C LYS A 236 -11.68 24.87 -6.13
N ASP A 237 -12.84 24.39 -6.56
CA ASP A 237 -13.46 23.20 -5.98
C ASP A 237 -12.74 21.91 -6.38
N LEU A 238 -12.22 21.83 -7.61
CA LEU A 238 -11.34 20.74 -8.03
C LEU A 238 -10.06 20.71 -7.19
N ASP A 239 -9.40 21.85 -6.99
CA ASP A 239 -8.17 21.95 -6.19
C ASP A 239 -8.42 21.51 -4.73
N LYS A 240 -9.57 21.89 -4.17
CA LYS A 240 -10.02 21.41 -2.85
C LYS A 240 -10.19 19.89 -2.83
N ALA A 241 -10.86 19.31 -3.82
CA ALA A 241 -11.04 17.86 -3.90
C ALA A 241 -9.70 17.11 -4.04
N VAL A 242 -8.78 17.63 -4.84
CA VAL A 242 -7.41 17.11 -4.98
C VAL A 242 -6.67 17.15 -3.65
N SER A 243 -6.70 18.28 -2.95
CA SER A 243 -6.08 18.42 -1.63
C SER A 243 -6.65 17.43 -0.62
N ILE A 244 -7.97 17.21 -0.62
CA ILE A 244 -8.62 16.18 0.20
C ILE A 244 -8.09 14.79 -0.16
N ARG A 245 -8.11 14.41 -1.44
CA ARG A 245 -7.62 13.11 -1.93
C ARG A 245 -6.17 12.85 -1.52
N ASP A 246 -5.33 13.87 -1.56
CA ASP A 246 -3.91 13.77 -1.20
C ASP A 246 -3.69 13.62 0.31
N SER A 247 -4.63 14.09 1.14
CA SER A 247 -4.60 13.93 2.60
C SER A 247 -5.12 12.58 3.11
N LEU A 248 -5.93 11.86 2.30
CA LEU A 248 -6.58 10.61 2.71
C LEU A 248 -5.60 9.50 3.14
N PRO A 249 -4.45 9.27 2.47
CA PRO A 249 -3.52 8.21 2.90
C PRO A 249 -3.01 8.40 4.32
N VAL A 250 -2.74 9.64 4.74
CA VAL A 250 -2.33 9.94 6.13
C VAL A 250 -3.50 9.76 7.08
N LEU A 251 -4.68 10.31 6.74
CA LEU A 251 -5.89 10.21 7.55
C LEU A 251 -6.32 8.76 7.79
N TRP A 252 -6.13 7.87 6.81
CA TRP A 252 -6.44 6.45 6.90
C TRP A 252 -5.80 5.77 8.12
N HIS A 253 -4.58 6.20 8.50
CA HIS A 253 -3.84 5.62 9.62
C HIS A 253 -4.47 5.93 10.99
N SER A 254 -5.45 6.82 11.07
CA SER A 254 -6.24 7.04 12.29
C SER A 254 -7.19 5.86 12.60
N PHE A 255 -7.56 5.09 11.57
CA PHE A 255 -8.61 4.07 11.63
C PHE A 255 -9.96 4.59 12.14
N ASP A 256 -10.18 5.91 12.10
CA ASP A 256 -11.48 6.53 12.32
C ASP A 256 -12.26 6.55 11.00
N LEU A 257 -13.01 5.47 10.75
CA LEU A 257 -13.78 5.31 9.53
C LEU A 257 -14.89 6.36 9.38
N SER A 258 -15.42 6.90 10.49
CA SER A 258 -16.45 7.93 10.42
C SER A 258 -15.86 9.23 9.91
N ASN A 259 -14.74 9.68 10.49
CA ASN A 259 -14.04 10.87 10.03
C ASN A 259 -13.51 10.71 8.60
N PHE A 260 -12.91 9.56 8.28
CA PHE A 260 -12.41 9.27 6.93
C PHE A 260 -13.50 9.37 5.87
N ASN A 261 -14.67 8.78 6.12
CA ASN A 261 -15.82 8.86 5.20
C ASN A 261 -16.32 10.30 5.07
N ASN A 262 -16.47 11.05 6.17
CA ASN A 262 -16.92 12.44 6.13
C ASN A 262 -15.98 13.33 5.29
N VAL A 263 -14.67 13.17 5.47
CA VAL A 263 -13.66 13.93 4.70
C VAL A 263 -13.71 13.53 3.22
N THR A 264 -13.78 12.24 2.92
CA THR A 264 -13.90 11.73 1.54
C THR A 264 -15.16 12.25 0.84
N ASP A 265 -16.31 12.19 1.51
CA ASP A 265 -17.60 12.68 1.00
C ASP A 265 -17.56 14.19 0.73
N SER A 266 -16.82 14.95 1.56
CA SER A 266 -16.63 16.38 1.32
C SER A 266 -15.83 16.67 0.04
N GLY A 267 -14.87 15.79 -0.29
CA GLY A 267 -14.15 15.84 -1.56
C GLY A 267 -15.05 15.52 -2.75
N ILE A 268 -15.88 14.48 -2.64
CA ILE A 268 -16.83 14.09 -3.68
C ILE A 268 -17.86 15.20 -3.94
N LYS A 269 -18.33 15.87 -2.87
CA LYS A 269 -19.22 17.04 -3.02
C LYS A 269 -18.52 18.19 -3.74
N ALA A 270 -17.23 18.43 -3.47
CA ALA A 270 -16.46 19.45 -4.18
C ALA A 270 -16.30 19.12 -5.67
N THR A 271 -16.04 17.85 -6.04
CA THR A 271 -15.99 17.46 -7.46
C THR A 271 -17.34 17.62 -8.16
N GLN A 272 -18.44 17.28 -7.47
CA GLN A 272 -19.81 17.46 -8.00
C GLN A 272 -20.15 18.95 -8.21
N GLN A 273 -19.73 19.81 -7.28
CA GLN A 273 -19.88 21.25 -7.44
C GLN A 273 -19.07 21.78 -8.62
N ALA A 274 -17.79 21.38 -8.73
CA ALA A 274 -16.93 21.74 -9.85
C ALA A 274 -17.53 21.34 -11.21
N GLN A 275 -18.11 20.14 -11.31
CA GLN A 275 -18.83 19.67 -12.51
C GLN A 275 -20.08 20.53 -12.80
N THR A 276 -20.85 20.88 -11.75
CA THR A 276 -22.06 21.70 -11.88
C THR A 276 -21.74 23.11 -12.37
N ASP A 277 -20.68 23.72 -11.86
CA ASP A 277 -20.23 25.07 -12.21
C ASP A 277 -19.87 25.21 -13.70
N VAL A 278 -19.45 24.12 -14.35
CA VAL A 278 -19.15 24.09 -15.79
C VAL A 278 -20.31 23.60 -16.65
N GLY A 279 -21.47 23.36 -16.04
CA GLY A 279 -22.72 22.99 -16.70
C GLY A 279 -22.88 21.50 -16.98
N MET A 280 -22.16 20.62 -16.28
CA MET A 280 -22.50 19.20 -16.29
C MET A 280 -23.74 18.94 -15.43
N PRO A 281 -24.68 18.10 -15.88
CA PRO A 281 -25.80 17.67 -15.04
C PRO A 281 -25.27 16.96 -13.80
N ALA A 282 -25.85 17.26 -12.64
CA ALA A 282 -25.57 16.51 -11.41
C ALA A 282 -25.77 15.01 -11.66
N ALA A 283 -24.79 14.20 -11.25
CA ALA A 283 -24.91 12.75 -11.33
C ALA A 283 -26.19 12.30 -10.61
N LYS A 284 -27.08 11.57 -11.29
CA LYS A 284 -28.24 10.96 -10.64
C LYS A 284 -27.72 10.02 -9.54
N PRO A 285 -28.28 10.05 -8.31
CA PRO A 285 -27.96 9.07 -7.30
C PRO A 285 -28.13 7.68 -7.89
N SER A 286 -27.13 6.80 -7.72
CA SER A 286 -27.29 5.40 -8.07
C SER A 286 -28.33 4.79 -7.14
N THR A 287 -29.59 4.75 -7.57
CA THR A 287 -30.61 3.92 -6.93
C THR A 287 -30.10 2.47 -6.99
N PRO A 288 -30.02 1.74 -5.85
CA PRO A 288 -29.74 0.33 -5.88
C PRO A 288 -30.68 -0.33 -6.88
N GLY A 289 -30.12 -0.98 -7.91
CA GLY A 289 -30.90 -1.47 -9.03
C GLY A 289 -32.03 -2.39 -8.56
N PHE A 290 -33.16 -2.35 -9.29
CA PHE A 290 -34.34 -3.20 -9.11
C PHE A 290 -34.05 -4.72 -8.98
N GLY A 291 -32.82 -5.16 -9.29
CA GLY A 291 -32.36 -6.54 -9.08
C GLY A 291 -32.36 -7.02 -7.63
N VAL A 292 -32.16 -6.13 -6.63
CA VAL A 292 -32.20 -6.50 -5.20
C VAL A 292 -33.64 -6.76 -4.73
N VAL A 293 -34.63 -6.03 -5.28
CA VAL A 293 -36.05 -6.21 -4.94
C VAL A 293 -36.60 -7.50 -5.55
N LEU A 294 -36.20 -7.83 -6.78
CA LEU A 294 -36.61 -9.07 -7.46
C LEU A 294 -36.01 -10.34 -6.83
N SER A 295 -34.82 -10.24 -6.23
CA SER A 295 -34.20 -11.39 -5.55
C SER A 295 -34.85 -11.69 -4.19
N LEU A 296 -35.30 -10.66 -3.45
CA LEU A 296 -36.06 -10.85 -2.20
C LEU A 296 -37.45 -11.43 -2.44
N THR A 297 -38.18 -11.00 -3.48
CA THR A 297 -39.49 -11.59 -3.81
C THR A 297 -39.35 -13.03 -4.30
N GLY A 298 -38.29 -13.35 -5.05
CA GLY A 298 -37.97 -14.71 -5.48
C GLY A 298 -37.69 -15.65 -4.31
N ILE A 299 -36.92 -15.21 -3.31
CA ILE A 299 -36.60 -16.01 -2.11
C ILE A 299 -37.85 -16.22 -1.25
N ILE A 300 -38.71 -15.21 -1.10
CA ILE A 300 -39.97 -15.32 -0.35
C ILE A 300 -40.95 -16.28 -1.06
N ALA A 301 -41.04 -16.22 -2.39
CA ALA A 301 -41.88 -17.12 -3.18
C ALA A 301 -41.41 -18.59 -3.08
N LEU A 302 -40.10 -18.83 -3.13
CA LEU A 302 -39.49 -20.15 -2.94
C LEU A 302 -39.73 -20.69 -1.51
N TYR A 303 -39.62 -19.83 -0.49
CA TYR A 303 -39.90 -20.20 0.89
C TYR A 303 -41.38 -20.59 1.10
N ILE A 304 -42.31 -19.84 0.48
CA ILE A 304 -43.75 -20.15 0.55
C ILE A 304 -44.09 -21.45 -0.20
N LEU A 305 -43.45 -21.71 -1.34
CA LEU A 305 -43.65 -22.95 -2.12
C LEU A 305 -43.09 -24.19 -1.40
N LEU A 306 -41.94 -24.06 -0.73
CA LEU A 306 -41.33 -25.16 0.04
C LEU A 306 -42.08 -25.49 1.34
N ARG A 307 -42.85 -24.54 1.89
CA ARG A 307 -43.66 -24.76 3.11
C ARG A 307 -45.07 -25.32 2.83
N ARG A 308 -45.49 -25.41 1.56
CA ARG A 308 -46.79 -25.94 1.13
C ARG A 308 -46.74 -27.40 0.62
N ARG A 309 -45.58 -28.05 0.74
CA ARG A 309 -45.42 -29.51 0.63
C ARG A 309 -45.27 -30.10 2.02
#